data_AF-A0A7Z9K6S5-F1
#
_entry.id   AF-A0A7Z9K6S5-F1
#
_cell.length_a   1.000
_cell.length_b   1.000
_cell.length_c   1.000
_cell.angle_alpha   90.00
_cell.angle_beta   90.00
_cell.angle_gamma   90.00
#
_symmetry.space_group_name_H-M   'P 1'
#
loop_
_entity.id
_entity.type
_entity.pdbx_description
1 polymer ?
#
loop_
_entity_poly.entity_id
_entity_poly.type
_entity_poly.pdbx_seq_one_letter_code
_entity_poly.pdbx_strand_id
1 'polypeptide(L)' 'TCAMTEDVNQLRREMTTRRARHIPIVEDDKLIGIISMGDIVKNRLDELEDETQQMRDYIATS' A
#
# COMPACT_ATOMS: atom_id res chain seq x y z
N THR A 1 -1.99 15.56 -3.24
CA THR A 1 -3.08 14.72 -3.73
C THR A 1 -2.49 13.83 -4.80
N CYS A 2 -2.94 12.59 -4.92
CA CYS A 2 -2.52 11.69 -5.99
C CYS A 2 -3.74 11.10 -6.70
N ALA A 3 -3.50 10.53 -7.88
CA ALA A 3 -4.48 9.70 -8.58
C ALA A 3 -4.43 8.24 -8.07
N MET A 4 -5.53 7.49 -8.26
CA MET A 4 -5.63 6.08 -7.84
C MET A 4 -4.64 5.12 -8.52
N THR A 5 -3.95 5.55 -9.57
CA THR A 5 -3.05 4.70 -10.38
C THR A 5 -1.58 4.83 -9.99
N GLU A 6 -1.25 5.62 -8.97
CA GLU A 6 0.14 5.79 -8.55
C GLU A 6 0.67 4.58 -7.76
N ASP A 7 1.94 4.26 -7.98
CA ASP A 7 2.63 3.14 -7.34
C ASP A 7 2.75 3.33 -5.82
N VAL A 8 2.41 2.29 -5.05
CA VAL A 8 2.39 2.32 -3.58
C VAL A 8 3.78 2.61 -2.99
N ASN A 9 4.87 2.15 -3.63
CA ASN A 9 6.22 2.43 -3.17
C ASN A 9 6.61 3.90 -3.39
N GLN A 10 6.15 4.51 -4.48
CA GLN A 10 6.29 5.95 -4.68
C GLN A 10 5.54 6.73 -3.60
N LEU A 11 4.29 6.34 -3.33
CA LEU A 11 3.47 6.95 -2.29
C LEU A 11 4.16 6.93 -0.92
N ARG A 12 4.72 5.77 -0.55
CA ARG A 12 5.50 5.58 0.68
C ARG A 12 6.71 6.52 0.77
N ARG A 13 7.48 6.66 -0.32
CA ARG A 13 8.64 7.56 -0.39
C ARG A 13 8.19 9.00 -0.16
N GLU A 14 7.12 9.43 -0.84
CA GLU A 14 6.60 10.78 -0.69
C GLU A 14 6.10 11.09 0.73
N MET A 15 5.38 10.17 1.36
CA MET A 15 4.93 10.30 2.75
C MET A 15 6.11 10.49 3.72
N THR A 16 7.19 9.74 3.49
CA THR A 16 8.40 9.81 4.31
C THR A 16 9.11 11.15 4.12
N THR A 17 9.34 11.55 2.86
CA THR A 17 10.01 12.81 2.52
C THR A 17 9.24 14.02 3.03
N ARG A 18 7.92 14.03 2.86
CA ARG A 18 7.05 15.15 3.25
C ARG A 18 6.62 15.09 4.71
N ARG A 19 6.98 14.04 5.45
CA ARG A 19 6.49 13.73 6.81
C ARG A 19 4.95 13.74 6.89
N ALA A 20 4.29 13.33 5.81
CA ALA A 20 2.85 13.29 5.71
C ALA A 20 2.33 11.92 6.18
N ARG A 21 1.28 11.91 7.00
CA ARG A 21 0.65 10.67 7.50
C ARG A 21 -0.54 10.20 6.65
N HIS A 22 -1.05 11.08 5.80
CA HIS A 22 -2.20 10.82 4.95
C HIS A 22 -1.97 11.44 3.57
N ILE A 23 -2.41 10.76 2.53
CA ILE A 23 -2.45 11.28 1.17
C ILE A 23 -3.89 11.23 0.66
N PRO A 24 -4.48 12.40 0.30
CA PRO A 24 -5.79 12.45 -0.34
C PRO A 24 -5.72 11.97 -1.80
N ILE A 25 -6.66 11.11 -2.16
CA ILE A 25 -6.87 10.58 -3.52
C ILE A 25 -7.91 11.44 -4.21
N VAL A 26 -7.54 12.04 -5.34
CA VAL A 26 -8.41 12.94 -6.10
C VAL A 26 -8.53 12.44 -7.54
N GLU A 27 -9.76 12.37 -8.04
CA GLU A 27 -10.11 12.04 -9.42
C GLU A 27 -11.20 13.02 -9.90
N ASP A 28 -11.08 13.54 -11.12
CA ASP A 28 -11.99 14.55 -11.68
C ASP A 28 -12.28 15.72 -10.73
N ASP A 29 -11.21 16.26 -10.12
CA ASP A 29 -11.25 17.33 -9.10
C ASP A 29 -12.09 17.01 -7.84
N LYS A 30 -12.46 15.75 -7.63
CA LYS A 30 -13.19 15.29 -6.45
C LYS A 30 -12.30 14.44 -5.55
N LEU A 31 -12.36 14.73 -4.25
CA LEU A 31 -11.76 13.86 -3.24
C LEU A 31 -12.58 12.55 -3.16
N ILE A 32 -11.97 11.45 -3.57
CA ILE A 32 -12.61 10.13 -3.59
C ILE A 32 -12.13 9.23 -2.45
N GLY A 33 -11.05 9.58 -1.76
CA GLY A 33 -10.54 8.80 -0.64
C GLY A 33 -9.30 9.39 0.02
N ILE A 34 -8.85 8.72 1.08
CA ILE A 34 -7.61 9.04 1.79
C ILE A 34 -6.88 7.73 2.07
N ILE A 35 -5.59 7.69 1.78
CA ILE A 35 -4.69 6.60 2.17
C ILE A 35 -3.84 7.08 3.33
N SER A 36 -3.68 6.26 4.36
CA SER A 36 -2.78 6.50 5.48
C SER A 36 -1.46 5.74 5.31
N MET A 37 -0.43 6.17 6.05
CA MET A 37 0.84 5.45 6.10
C MET A 37 0.65 4.06 6.72
N GLY A 38 -0.35 3.89 7.60
CA GLY A 38 -0.69 2.60 8.18
C GLY A 38 -1.22 1.60 7.14
N ASP A 39 -2.01 2.08 6.18
CA ASP A 39 -2.53 1.24 5.09
C ASP A 39 -1.40 0.70 4.21
N ILE A 40 -0.39 1.54 3.94
CA ILE A 40 0.81 1.12 3.19
C ILE A 40 1.60 0.06 3.97
N VAL A 41 1.79 0.25 5.27
CA VAL A 41 2.51 -0.74 6.11
C VAL A 41 1.74 -2.05 6.18
N LYS A 42 0.42 -1.98 6.38
CA LYS A 42 -0.45 -3.16 6.43
C LYS A 42 -0.39 -3.96 5.14
N ASN A 43 -0.53 -3.30 3.99
CA ASN A 43 -0.47 -3.98 2.69
C ASN A 43 0.85 -4.74 2.49
N ARG A 44 1.99 -4.20 2.95
CA ARG A 44 3.28 -4.91 2.89
C ARG A 44 3.36 -6.11 3.84
N LEU A 45 2.72 -6.04 5.00
CA LEU A 45 2.65 -7.18 5.92
C LEU A 45 1.80 -8.30 5.31
N ASP A 46 0.64 -7.95 4.77
CA ASP A 46 -0.27 -8.89 4.12
C ASP A 46 0.45 -9.61 2.95
N GLU A 47 1.21 -8.89 2.11
CA GLU A 47 2.02 -9.49 1.02
C GLU A 47 3.06 -10.52 1.53
N LEU A 48 3.76 -10.18 2.63
CA LEU A 48 4.79 -11.05 3.21
C LEU A 48 4.19 -12.31 3.86
N GLU A 49 3.02 -12.16 4.48
CA GLU A 49 2.27 -13.28 5.04
C GLU A 49 1.79 -14.22 3.93
N ASP A 50 1.27 -13.67 2.82
CA ASP A 50 0.84 -14.44 1.65
C ASP A 50 2.01 -15.21 1.00
N GLU A 51 3.16 -14.56 0.76
CA GLU A 51 4.38 -15.22 0.25
C GLU A 51 4.82 -16.37 1.16
N THR A 52 4.76 -16.17 2.48
CA THR A 52 5.11 -17.19 3.47
C THR A 52 4.14 -18.36 3.43
N GLN A 53 2.85 -18.10 3.27
CA GLN A 53 1.83 -19.13 3.19
C GLN A 53 1.97 -19.97 1.92
N GLN A 54 2.23 -19.34 0.77
CA GLN A 54 2.46 -20.06 -0.50
C GLN A 54 3.65 -21.02 -0.43
N MET A 55 4.75 -20.62 0.23
CA MET A 55 5.89 -21.51 0.46
C MET A 55 5.55 -22.71 1.36
N ARG A 56 4.72 -22.50 2.38
CA ARG A 56 4.27 -23.58 3.28
C ARG A 56 3.36 -24.57 2.56
N ASP A 57 2.42 -24.08 1.75
CA ASP A 57 1.46 -24.91 1.04
C ASP A 57 2.14 -25.80 -0.02
N TYR A 58 3.22 -25.30 -0.66
CA TYR A 58 4.02 -26.09 -1.61
C TYR A 58 4.70 -27.30 -0.96
N ILE A 59 5.23 -27.14 0.26
CA ILE A 59 5.86 -28.23 1.02
C ILE A 59 4.80 -29.19 1.59
N ALA A 60 3.64 -28.68 2.01
CA ALA A 60 2.58 -29.50 2.60
C ALA A 60 1.78 -30.34 1.59
N THR A 61 1.80 -29.96 0.30
CA THR A 61 1.07 -30.66 -0.78
C THR A 61 1.99 -31.60 -1.59
N SER A 62 3.29 -31.66 -1.26
CA SER A 62 4.25 -32.59 -1.87
C SER A 62 4.36 -33.91 -1.11
#